data_AF-A0A5C9ENG9-F1
#
_entry.id   AF-A0A5C9ENG9-F1
#
_cell.length_a   1.000
_cell.length_b   1.000
_cell.length_c   1.000
_cell.angle_alpha   90.00
_cell.angle_beta   90.00
_cell.angle_gamma   90.00
#
_symmetry.space_group_name_H-M   'P 1'
#
loop_
_entity.id
_entity.type
_entity.pdbx_description
1 polymer ?
#
loop_
_entity_poly.entity_id
_entity_poly.type
_entity_poly.pdbx_seq_one_letter_code
_entity_poly.pdbx_strand_id
1 'polypeptide(L)' 'MEVVVKTAVNAVENNSRQSAKGFWKDFAQGYLDVEKMKQSKELRKYKKAYKELEDKDSFHAQYLETLIWNLEH' A
#
# COMPACT_ATOMS: atom_id res chain seq x y z
N MET A 1 -40.66 12.80 -25.87
CA MET A 1 -39.80 11.59 -25.75
C MET A 1 -38.31 11.93 -25.60
N GLU A 2 -37.78 13.00 -26.20
CA GLU A 2 -36.35 13.35 -26.08
C GLU A 2 -35.85 13.59 -24.64
N VAL A 3 -36.66 14.21 -23.78
CA VAL A 3 -36.26 14.54 -22.41
C VAL A 3 -36.03 13.28 -21.57
N VAL A 4 -36.85 12.25 -21.76
CA VAL A 4 -36.79 10.97 -21.02
C VAL A 4 -35.57 10.14 -21.45
N VAL A 5 -35.19 10.22 -22.73
CA VAL A 5 -33.99 9.55 -23.25
C VAL A 5 -32.71 10.23 -22.71
N LYS A 6 -32.68 11.57 -22.67
CA LYS A 6 -31.53 12.32 -22.12
C LYS A 6 -31.32 12.05 -20.62
N THR A 7 -32.37 11.96 -19.81
CA THR A 7 -32.24 11.64 -18.38
C THR A 7 -31.79 10.20 -18.14
N ALA A 8 -32.25 9.24 -18.94
CA ALA A 8 -31.82 7.84 -18.83
C ALA A 8 -30.33 7.66 -19.16
N VAL A 9 -29.83 8.31 -20.22
CA VAL A 9 -28.41 8.26 -20.61
C VAL A 9 -27.52 8.88 -19.52
N ASN A 10 -27.92 10.03 -18.97
CA ASN A 10 -27.18 10.69 -17.88
C ASN A 10 -27.16 9.85 -16.58
N ALA A 11 -28.24 9.11 -16.29
CA ALA A 11 -28.29 8.22 -15.13
C ALA A 11 -27.36 7.00 -15.28
N VAL A 12 -27.25 6.45 -16.50
CA VAL A 12 -26.33 5.34 -16.81
C VAL A 12 -24.87 5.80 -16.75
N GLU A 13 -24.54 6.97 -17.29
CA GLU A 13 -23.18 7.54 -17.19
C GLU A 13 -22.77 7.85 -15.73
N ASN A 14 -23.70 8.36 -14.92
CA ASN A 14 -23.38 8.63 -13.51
C ASN A 14 -23.16 7.34 -12.71
N ASN A 15 -23.94 6.29 -12.98
CA ASN A 15 -23.72 4.97 -12.37
C ASN A 15 -22.38 4.34 -12.80
N SER A 16 -21.99 4.46 -14.06
CA SER A 16 -20.69 3.93 -14.53
C SER A 16 -19.50 4.71 -13.96
N ARG A 17 -19.62 6.04 -13.78
CA ARG A 17 -18.61 6.85 -13.09
C ARG A 17 -18.50 6.51 -11.61
N GLN A 18 -19.62 6.21 -10.94
CA GLN A 18 -19.62 5.75 -9.55
C GLN A 18 -18.97 4.37 -9.39
N SER A 19 -19.23 3.43 -10.31
CA SER A 19 -18.60 2.10 -10.25
C SER A 19 -17.10 2.17 -10.52
N ALA A 20 -16.66 3.00 -11.48
CA ALA A 20 -15.24 3.24 -11.75
C ALA A 20 -14.52 3.87 -10.55
N LYS A 21 -15.16 4.83 -9.86
CA LYS A 21 -14.60 5.43 -8.64
C LYS A 21 -14.47 4.43 -7.49
N GLY A 22 -15.43 3.51 -7.35
CA GLY A 22 -15.35 2.40 -6.39
C GLY A 22 -14.17 1.46 -6.70
N PHE A 23 -14.04 1.06 -7.95
CA PHE A 23 -12.93 0.21 -8.41
C PHE A 23 -11.56 0.82 -8.10
N TRP A 24 -11.33 2.09 -8.45
CA TRP A 24 -10.03 2.73 -8.20
C TRP A 24 -9.71 2.86 -6.72
N LYS A 25 -10.74 3.08 -5.88
CA LYS A 25 -10.57 3.12 -4.43
C LYS A 25 -10.16 1.75 -3.89
N ASP A 26 -10.87 0.69 -4.29
CA ASP A 26 -10.57 -0.67 -3.82
C ASP A 26 -9.21 -1.15 -4.33
N PHE A 27 -8.86 -0.81 -5.57
CA PHE A 27 -7.54 -1.07 -6.13
C PHE A 27 -6.43 -0.35 -5.35
N ALA A 28 -6.57 0.95 -5.12
CA ALA A 28 -5.58 1.73 -4.38
C ALA A 28 -5.41 1.22 -2.95
N GLN A 29 -6.51 0.84 -2.30
CA GLN A 29 -6.49 0.24 -0.97
C GLN A 29 -5.74 -1.10 -0.98
N GLY A 30 -6.10 -2.02 -1.88
CA GLY A 30 -5.43 -3.32 -1.99
C GLY A 30 -3.93 -3.19 -2.29
N TYR A 31 -3.56 -2.27 -3.17
CA TYR A 31 -2.15 -1.99 -3.46
C TYR A 31 -1.40 -1.51 -2.21
N LEU A 32 -1.97 -0.54 -1.49
CA LEU A 32 -1.38 0.02 -0.28
C LEU A 32 -1.24 -1.03 0.83
N ASP A 33 -2.20 -1.94 0.96
CA ASP A 33 -2.13 -3.05 1.93
C ASP A 33 -1.02 -4.05 1.59
N VAL A 34 -0.84 -4.36 0.30
CA VAL A 34 0.27 -5.22 -0.17
C VAL A 34 1.62 -4.58 0.11
N GLU A 35 1.78 -3.28 -0.15
CA GLU A 35 3.04 -2.57 0.14
C GLU A 35 3.34 -2.53 1.64
N LYS A 36 2.33 -2.26 2.49
CA LYS A 36 2.47 -2.35 3.95
C LYS A 36 2.88 -3.76 4.40
N MET A 37 2.32 -4.80 3.78
CA MET A 37 2.67 -6.18 4.09
C MET A 37 4.13 -6.49 3.72
N LYS A 38 4.59 -6.02 2.54
CA LYS A 38 6.00 -6.15 2.12
C LYS A 38 6.93 -5.44 3.10
N GLN A 39 6.63 -4.19 3.43
CA GLN A 39 7.38 -3.38 4.40
C GLN A 39 7.49 -4.12 5.76
N SER A 40 6.37 -4.65 6.25
CA SER A 40 6.32 -5.39 7.52
C SER A 40 7.11 -6.72 7.49
N LYS A 41 7.19 -7.37 6.32
CA LYS A 41 7.98 -8.59 6.13
C LYS A 41 9.47 -8.27 6.13
N GLU A 42 9.85 -7.18 5.46
CA GLU A 42 11.22 -6.70 5.36
C GLU A 42 11.77 -6.22 6.70
N LEU A 43 10.99 -5.43 7.44
CA LEU A 43 11.30 -5.03 8.81
C LEU A 43 11.55 -6.24 9.73
N ARG A 44 10.70 -7.26 9.66
CA ARG A 44 10.89 -8.51 10.42
C ARG A 44 12.20 -9.21 10.05
N LYS A 45 12.57 -9.21 8.77
CA LYS A 45 13.82 -9.80 8.29
C LYS A 45 15.02 -9.05 8.86
N TYR A 46 15.02 -7.71 8.82
CA TYR A 46 16.12 -6.91 9.34
C TYR A 46 16.25 -7.01 10.86
N LYS A 47 15.15 -6.97 11.60
CA LYS A 47 15.17 -7.21 13.06
C LYS A 47 15.73 -8.59 13.41
N LYS A 48 15.37 -9.63 12.65
CA LYS A 48 15.91 -10.97 12.84
C LYS A 48 17.41 -11.02 12.57
N ALA A 49 17.86 -10.49 11.43
CA ALA A 49 19.27 -10.43 11.07
C ALA A 49 20.09 -9.63 12.10
N TYR A 50 19.58 -8.48 12.52
CA TYR A 50 20.22 -7.68 13.56
C TYR A 50 20.32 -8.47 14.85
N LYS A 51 19.26 -9.18 15.27
CA LYS A 51 19.29 -10.01 16.49
C LYS A 51 20.34 -11.12 16.43
N GLU A 52 20.49 -11.77 15.28
CA GLU A 52 21.41 -12.90 15.04
C GLU A 52 22.88 -12.48 14.91
N LEU A 53 23.17 -11.21 14.65
CA LEU A 53 24.54 -10.68 14.63
C LEU A 53 25.19 -10.75 16.03
N GLU A 54 26.39 -11.32 16.14
CA GLU A 54 27.12 -11.37 17.42
C GLU A 54 27.70 -9.99 17.77
N ASP A 55 28.34 -9.33 16.80
CA ASP A 55 28.95 -8.01 16.97
C ASP A 55 27.97 -6.88 16.63
N LYS A 56 27.44 -6.25 17.67
CA LYS A 56 26.50 -5.12 17.57
C LYS A 56 27.18 -3.78 17.28
N ASP A 57 28.50 -3.69 17.45
CA ASP A 57 29.25 -2.45 17.19
C ASP A 57 29.78 -2.41 15.74
N SER A 58 29.64 -3.53 15.01
CA SER A 58 30.03 -3.63 13.61
C SER A 58 29.25 -2.68 12.69
N PHE A 59 29.87 -2.31 11.57
CA PHE A 59 29.22 -1.57 10.49
C PHE A 59 27.93 -2.25 10.00
N HIS A 60 27.89 -3.58 9.96
CA HIS A 60 26.72 -4.34 9.52
C HIS A 60 25.55 -4.18 10.51
N ALA A 61 25.83 -4.16 11.81
CA ALA A 61 24.82 -3.92 12.82
C ALA A 61 24.26 -2.49 12.73
N GLN A 62 25.11 -1.48 12.61
CA GLN A 62 24.70 -0.08 12.44
C GLN A 62 23.88 0.12 11.14
N TYR A 63 24.27 -0.54 10.06
CA TYR A 63 23.53 -0.50 8.80
C TYR A 63 22.12 -1.11 8.95
N LEU A 64 22.02 -2.29 9.59
CA LEU A 64 20.73 -2.92 9.86
C LEU A 64 19.85 -2.09 10.79
N GLU A 65 20.43 -1.46 11.81
CA GLU A 65 19.73 -0.54 12.71
C GLU A 65 19.16 0.65 11.94
N THR A 66 19.94 1.23 11.02
CA THR A 66 19.48 2.32 10.14
C THR A 66 18.32 1.87 9.24
N LEU A 67 18.41 0.67 8.66
CA LEU A 67 17.32 0.12 7.85
C LEU A 67 16.05 -0.15 8.65
N ILE A 68 16.18 -0.61 9.90
CA ILE A 68 15.05 -0.80 10.81
C ILE A 68 14.40 0.54 11.12
N TRP A 69 15.20 1.56 11.46
CA TRP A 69 14.70 2.90 11.80
C TRP A 69 13.90 3.53 10.65
N ASN A 70 14.43 3.46 9.42
CA ASN A 70 13.79 3.98 8.20
C ASN A 70 12.47 3.27 7.82
N LEU A 71 12.23 2.06 8.33
CA LEU A 71 11.01 1.30 8.05
C LEU A 71 9.97 1.43 9.18
N GLU A 72 10.37 1.95 10.34
CA GLU A 72 9.48 2.20 11.49
C GLU A 72 8.96 3.63 11.54
N HIS A 73 9.68 4.58 10.93
CA HIS A 73 9.36 6.00 10.86
C HIS A 73 9.06 6.43 9.43
#